data_AF-A0A101F2J4-F1
#
_entry.id   AF-A0A101F2J4-F1
#
_cell.length_a   1.000
_cell.length_b   1.000
_cell.length_c   1.000
_cell.angle_alpha   90.00
_cell.angle_beta   90.00
_cell.angle_gamma   90.00
#
_symmetry.space_group_name_H-M   'P 1'
#
loop_
_entity.id
_entity.type
_entity.pdbx_description
1 polymer ?
#
loop_
_entity_poly.entity_id
_entity_poly.type
_entity_poly.pdbx_seq_one_letter_code
_entity_poly.pdbx_strand_id
1 'polypeptide(L)'
;MKLVPSVAYLRIQKQFYVGYSMALAGWVGEHLIIRKSIPKPSFIERAMKKLGFSRVGEEIGDNYTYFFKKNDVGISAYFEPANDLLFIQVYPFKKRIGSGVGIRSQYLEFYDHFVVSIEPAQKLPPGIRSIGVNPLILEDYYPISTPYWGMVHEDWENDLKILVMRDEIFGDLERNEYRCPVCFSELSVEDGYLKCHTCGFVYTGESDFDRVLSKVSVGAWEEEIIF
;
A
#
# COMPACT_ATOMS: atom_id res chain seq x y z
N MET A 1 11.95 19.31 -21.70
CA MET A 1 10.76 20.02 -21.20
C MET A 1 10.80 19.94 -19.68
N LYS A 2 10.91 21.08 -18.98
CA LYS A 2 11.03 21.11 -17.51
C LYS A 2 9.68 20.73 -16.90
N LEU A 3 9.58 19.49 -16.42
CA LEU A 3 8.52 19.07 -15.52
C LEU A 3 8.80 19.74 -14.18
N VAL A 4 8.01 20.74 -13.81
CA VAL A 4 8.02 21.30 -12.47
C VAL A 4 7.21 20.33 -11.60
N PRO A 5 7.83 19.59 -10.67
CA PRO A 5 7.10 18.71 -9.78
C PRO A 5 6.37 19.61 -8.77
N SER A 6 5.04 19.63 -8.83
CA SER A 6 4.25 20.15 -7.73
C SER A 6 4.34 19.15 -6.58
N VAL A 7 5.31 19.41 -5.70
CA VAL A 7 5.52 18.75 -4.40
C VAL A 7 4.22 18.74 -3.62
N ALA A 8 3.70 17.56 -3.30
CA ALA A 8 2.68 17.43 -2.26
C ALA A 8 3.39 17.33 -0.92
N TYR A 9 3.44 18.46 -0.20
CA TYR A 9 3.71 18.44 1.23
C TYR A 9 2.55 17.70 1.92
N LEU A 10 2.76 16.44 2.30
CA LEU A 10 2.04 15.92 3.45
C LEU A 10 2.58 16.68 4.66
N ARG A 11 1.92 17.78 5.02
CA ARG A 11 2.03 18.29 6.37
C ARG A 11 1.54 17.13 7.23
N ILE A 12 2.46 16.42 7.88
CA ILE A 12 2.25 15.22 8.71
C ILE A 12 1.32 15.61 9.88
N GLN A 13 0.05 15.86 9.59
CA GLN A 13 -1.01 15.93 10.58
C GLN A 13 -1.60 14.53 10.64
N LYS A 14 -0.91 13.67 11.40
CA LYS A 14 -1.49 12.49 12.06
C LYS A 14 -2.17 11.44 11.16
N GLN A 15 -1.69 11.15 9.96
CA GLN A 15 -2.23 10.01 9.19
C GLN A 15 -1.35 8.77 9.33
N PHE A 16 -1.48 8.11 10.48
CA PHE A 16 -0.86 6.81 10.82
C PHE A 16 -1.22 5.64 9.86
N TYR A 17 -1.95 5.90 8.76
CA TYR A 17 -2.74 4.91 8.00
C TYR A 17 -2.47 4.88 6.49
N VAL A 18 -1.65 5.79 5.95
CA VAL A 18 -1.23 5.74 4.53
C VAL A 18 -0.47 4.45 4.25
N GLY A 19 0.28 3.97 5.23
CA GLY A 19 1.09 2.78 5.18
C GLY A 19 0.43 1.48 4.74
N TYR A 20 -0.53 0.99 5.52
CA TYR A 20 -1.30 -0.19 5.12
C TYR A 20 -2.02 0.03 3.80
N SER A 21 -2.47 1.26 3.54
CA SER A 21 -3.16 1.60 2.31
C SER A 21 -2.27 1.47 1.08
N MET A 22 -0.99 1.82 1.18
CA MET A 22 0.01 1.65 0.11
C MET A 22 0.27 0.17 -0.18
N ALA A 23 0.53 -0.63 0.85
CA ALA A 23 0.74 -2.07 0.69
C ALA A 23 -0.48 -2.75 0.04
N LEU A 24 -1.68 -2.41 0.51
CA LEU A 24 -2.92 -2.97 0.00
C LEU A 24 -3.23 -2.52 -1.43
N ALA A 25 -3.02 -1.24 -1.75
CA ALA A 25 -3.16 -0.75 -3.12
C ALA A 25 -2.16 -1.42 -4.07
N GLY A 26 -0.92 -1.62 -3.63
CA GLY A 26 0.11 -2.35 -4.38
C GLY A 26 -0.31 -3.78 -4.69
N TRP A 27 -0.71 -4.54 -3.66
CA TRP A 27 -1.18 -5.92 -3.82
C TRP A 27 -2.44 -6.07 -4.69
N VAL A 28 -3.38 -5.14 -4.57
CA VAL A 28 -4.59 -5.11 -5.42
C VAL A 28 -4.19 -4.82 -6.88
N GLY A 29 -3.30 -3.86 -7.10
CA GLY A 29 -2.78 -3.52 -8.42
C GLY A 29 -2.02 -4.66 -9.09
N GLU A 30 -1.11 -5.30 -8.36
CA GLU A 30 -0.38 -6.48 -8.84
C GLU A 30 -1.33 -7.62 -9.21
N HIS A 31 -2.35 -7.87 -8.37
CA HIS A 31 -3.36 -8.87 -8.65
C HIS A 31 -4.12 -8.56 -9.94
N LEU A 32 -4.49 -7.31 -10.18
CA LEU A 32 -5.15 -6.90 -11.43
C LEU A 32 -4.26 -7.14 -12.64
N ILE A 33 -2.98 -6.78 -12.58
CA ILE A 33 -2.03 -6.97 -13.68
C ILE A 33 -1.83 -8.47 -14.01
N ILE A 34 -1.62 -9.30 -12.97
CA ILE A 34 -1.28 -10.72 -13.15
C ILE A 34 -2.52 -11.58 -13.42
N ARG A 35 -3.60 -11.35 -12.67
CA ARG A 35 -4.80 -12.21 -12.66
C ARG A 35 -5.93 -11.65 -13.51
N LYS A 36 -5.83 -10.40 -13.95
CA LYS A 36 -6.82 -9.74 -14.83
C LYS A 36 -8.24 -9.73 -14.25
N SER A 37 -8.36 -9.61 -12.94
CA SER A 37 -9.64 -9.60 -12.23
C SER A 37 -9.50 -8.90 -10.89
N ILE A 38 -10.60 -8.43 -10.30
CA ILE A 38 -10.58 -7.90 -8.94
C ILE A 38 -10.29 -9.00 -7.92
N PRO A 39 -9.47 -8.71 -6.88
CA PRO A 39 -9.21 -9.67 -5.83
C PRO A 39 -10.47 -10.21 -5.17
N LYS A 40 -10.54 -11.53 -5.04
CA LYS A 40 -11.61 -12.21 -4.27
C LYS A 40 -11.44 -12.01 -2.77
N PRO A 41 -12.49 -12.20 -1.95
CA PRO A 41 -12.40 -12.10 -0.49
C PRO A 41 -11.26 -12.92 0.13
N SER A 42 -11.01 -14.13 -0.38
CA SER A 42 -9.91 -14.99 0.10
C SER A 42 -8.52 -14.40 -0.13
N PHE A 43 -8.33 -13.55 -1.14
CA PHE A 43 -7.08 -12.80 -1.33
C PHE A 43 -6.90 -11.78 -0.21
N ILE A 44 -7.94 -11.00 0.10
CA ILE A 44 -7.90 -9.98 1.16
C ILE A 44 -7.71 -10.62 2.53
N GLU A 45 -8.36 -11.75 2.83
CA GLU A 45 -8.11 -12.46 4.08
C GLU A 45 -6.65 -12.88 4.26
N ARG A 46 -6.01 -13.39 3.18
CA ARG A 46 -4.58 -13.74 3.21
C ARG A 46 -3.69 -12.51 3.40
N ALA A 47 -3.98 -11.42 2.68
CA ALA A 47 -3.29 -10.14 2.82
C ALA A 47 -3.38 -9.60 4.25
N MET A 48 -4.58 -9.64 4.86
CA MET A 48 -4.81 -9.22 6.24
C MET A 48 -4.03 -10.06 7.23
N LYS A 49 -4.06 -11.39 7.08
CA LYS A 49 -3.29 -12.31 7.94
C LYS A 49 -1.78 -12.01 7.87
N LYS A 50 -1.26 -11.72 6.67
CA LYS A 50 0.16 -11.35 6.45
C LYS A 50 0.54 -10.04 7.13
N LEU A 51 -0.38 -9.07 7.17
CA LEU A 51 -0.21 -7.82 7.91
C LEU A 51 -0.45 -7.97 9.43
N GLY A 52 -0.77 -9.18 9.91
CA GLY A 52 -1.04 -9.48 11.31
C GLY A 52 -2.41 -8.98 11.80
N PHE A 53 -3.36 -8.80 10.89
CA PHE A 53 -4.75 -8.49 11.22
C PHE A 53 -5.56 -9.78 11.40
N SER A 54 -6.46 -9.77 12.37
CA SER A 54 -7.42 -10.83 12.61
C SER A 54 -8.80 -10.44 12.10
N ARG A 55 -9.51 -11.36 11.45
CA ARG A 55 -10.90 -11.17 11.06
C ARG A 55 -11.80 -11.13 12.31
N VAL A 56 -12.66 -10.13 12.42
CA VAL A 56 -13.54 -9.91 13.58
C VAL A 56 -15.03 -9.93 13.23
N GLY A 57 -15.37 -9.93 11.95
CA GLY A 57 -16.75 -10.04 11.49
C GLY A 57 -16.85 -10.10 9.97
N GLU A 58 -18.03 -10.50 9.50
CA GLU A 58 -18.41 -10.50 8.10
C GLU A 58 -19.90 -10.18 7.97
N GLU A 59 -20.26 -9.53 6.87
CA GLU A 59 -21.63 -9.31 6.44
C GLU A 59 -21.74 -9.85 5.01
N ILE A 60 -22.61 -10.83 4.82
CA ILE A 60 -22.76 -11.57 3.56
C ILE A 60 -24.19 -11.35 3.05
N GLY A 61 -24.30 -10.72 1.88
CA GLY A 61 -25.52 -10.58 1.11
C GLY A 61 -25.18 -10.58 -0.38
N ASP A 62 -25.87 -9.76 -1.17
CA ASP A 62 -25.52 -9.51 -2.58
C ASP A 62 -24.13 -8.85 -2.70
N ASN A 63 -23.76 -8.11 -1.67
CA ASN A 63 -22.44 -7.55 -1.44
C ASN A 63 -21.79 -8.24 -0.23
N TYR A 64 -20.47 -8.20 -0.16
CA TYR A 64 -19.72 -8.79 0.93
C TYR A 64 -18.93 -7.73 1.67
N THR A 65 -18.99 -7.71 3.00
CA THR A 65 -18.13 -6.87 3.83
C THR A 65 -17.39 -7.71 4.85
N TYR A 66 -16.08 -7.56 4.91
CA TYR A 66 -15.22 -8.23 5.88
C TYR A 66 -14.60 -7.19 6.81
N PHE A 67 -14.54 -7.49 8.10
CA PHE A 67 -13.95 -6.63 9.11
C PHE A 67 -12.74 -7.29 9.74
N PHE A 68 -11.64 -6.53 9.84
CA PHE A 68 -10.37 -6.97 10.38
C PHE A 68 -9.85 -5.98 11.43
N LYS A 69 -9.05 -6.48 12.37
CA LYS A 69 -8.47 -5.69 13.45
C LYS A 69 -7.04 -6.09 13.76
N LYS A 70 -6.20 -5.10 14.05
CA LYS A 70 -4.89 -5.23 14.68
C LYS A 70 -4.69 -4.05 15.63
N ASN A 71 -4.51 -4.33 16.92
CA ASN A 71 -4.35 -3.30 17.95
C ASN A 71 -5.49 -2.25 17.92
N ASP A 72 -5.16 -1.00 17.65
CA ASP A 72 -6.08 0.15 17.55
C ASP A 72 -6.43 0.52 16.10
N VAL A 73 -6.15 -0.36 15.15
CA VAL A 73 -6.45 -0.20 13.72
C VAL A 73 -7.51 -1.22 13.29
N GLY A 74 -8.56 -0.73 12.64
CA GLY A 74 -9.58 -1.51 11.96
C GLY A 74 -9.43 -1.40 10.44
N ILE A 75 -9.76 -2.48 9.75
CA ILE A 75 -9.87 -2.50 8.28
C ILE A 75 -11.24 -3.08 7.94
N SER A 76 -11.99 -2.42 7.06
CA SER A 76 -13.13 -3.03 6.37
C SER A 76 -12.78 -3.26 4.92
N ALA A 77 -13.23 -4.38 4.36
CA ALA A 77 -13.11 -4.68 2.93
C ALA A 77 -14.50 -4.99 2.39
N TYR A 78 -15.01 -4.09 1.55
CA TYR A 78 -16.30 -4.16 0.89
C TYR A 78 -16.11 -4.60 -0.56
N PHE A 79 -16.94 -5.54 -1.00
CA PHE A 79 -16.97 -6.08 -2.34
C PHE A 79 -18.37 -5.91 -2.91
N GLU A 80 -18.43 -5.33 -4.10
CA GLU A 80 -19.65 -5.21 -4.91
C GLU A 80 -19.36 -5.80 -6.30
N PRO A 81 -19.57 -7.13 -6.45
CA PRO A 81 -19.22 -7.83 -7.69
C PRO A 81 -19.96 -7.31 -8.92
N ALA A 82 -21.17 -6.79 -8.74
CA ALA A 82 -21.99 -6.28 -9.84
C ALA A 82 -21.36 -5.07 -10.56
N ASN A 83 -20.51 -4.31 -9.86
CA ASN A 83 -19.87 -3.10 -10.37
C ASN A 83 -18.35 -3.24 -10.48
N ASP A 84 -17.83 -4.48 -10.38
CA ASP A 84 -16.40 -4.74 -10.27
C ASP A 84 -15.75 -3.74 -9.30
N LEU A 85 -16.22 -3.74 -8.06
CA LEU A 85 -15.75 -2.81 -7.03
C LEU A 85 -15.20 -3.57 -5.81
N LEU A 86 -13.98 -3.20 -5.44
CA LEU A 86 -13.38 -3.48 -4.15
C LEU A 86 -13.07 -2.15 -3.46
N PHE A 87 -13.62 -1.95 -2.27
CA PHE A 87 -13.32 -0.81 -1.43
C PHE A 87 -12.81 -1.26 -0.06
N ILE A 88 -11.58 -0.89 0.27
CA ILE A 88 -10.94 -1.22 1.54
C ILE A 88 -10.82 0.07 2.34
N GLN A 89 -11.28 0.12 3.59
CA GLN A 89 -11.11 1.27 4.46
C GLN A 89 -10.24 0.92 5.65
N VAL A 90 -9.15 1.67 5.83
CA VAL A 90 -8.26 1.59 7.00
C VAL A 90 -8.63 2.73 7.95
N TYR A 91 -8.99 2.41 9.19
CA TYR A 91 -9.45 3.41 10.17
C TYR A 91 -8.96 3.13 11.60
N PRO A 92 -8.73 4.17 12.41
CA PRO A 92 -8.44 4.00 13.84
C PRO A 92 -9.69 3.70 14.67
N PHE A 93 -9.55 2.84 15.68
CA PHE A 93 -10.57 2.67 16.73
C PHE A 93 -10.56 3.80 17.78
N LYS A 94 -9.39 4.37 18.08
CA LYS A 94 -9.22 5.37 19.16
C LYS A 94 -9.31 6.82 18.67
N LYS A 95 -9.55 7.06 17.38
CA LYS A 95 -9.73 8.39 16.79
C LYS A 95 -11.04 8.42 15.99
N ARG A 96 -11.41 9.60 15.47
CA ARG A 96 -12.59 9.72 14.60
C ARG A 96 -12.40 8.87 13.33
N ILE A 97 -13.41 8.10 12.95
CA ILE A 97 -13.42 7.24 11.74
C ILE A 97 -12.95 8.00 10.50
N GLY A 98 -13.33 9.27 10.36
CA GLY A 98 -12.93 10.08 9.21
C GLY A 98 -11.44 10.49 9.16
N SER A 99 -10.61 10.04 10.09
CA SER A 99 -9.14 10.06 9.92
C SER A 99 -8.60 8.85 9.15
N GLY A 100 -9.49 7.98 8.65
CA GLY A 100 -9.14 6.82 7.85
C GLY A 100 -8.74 7.15 6.41
N VAL A 101 -8.29 6.11 5.72
CA VAL A 101 -7.89 6.12 4.31
C VAL A 101 -8.56 4.94 3.63
N GLY A 102 -9.12 5.17 2.45
CA GLY A 102 -9.72 4.17 1.58
C GLY A 102 -8.77 3.75 0.46
N ILE A 103 -8.84 2.49 0.06
CA ILE A 103 -8.32 1.99 -1.21
C ILE A 103 -9.53 1.59 -2.04
N ARG A 104 -9.70 2.20 -3.21
CA ARG A 104 -10.75 1.84 -4.15
C ARG A 104 -10.12 1.19 -5.36
N SER A 105 -10.61 0.02 -5.74
CA SER A 105 -10.27 -0.66 -6.98
C SER A 105 -11.55 -0.87 -7.76
N GLN A 106 -11.64 -0.27 -8.94
CA GLN A 106 -12.83 -0.35 -9.77
C GLN A 106 -12.52 -0.31 -11.26
N TYR A 107 -13.31 -1.03 -12.06
CA TYR A 107 -13.39 -0.81 -13.50
C TYR A 107 -14.27 0.42 -13.81
N LEU A 108 -13.76 1.34 -14.62
CA LEU A 108 -14.47 2.53 -15.08
C LEU A 108 -14.80 2.38 -16.56
N GLU A 109 -16.01 1.91 -16.86
CA GLU A 109 -16.49 1.66 -18.23
C GLU A 109 -16.29 2.84 -19.18
N PHE A 110 -16.51 4.08 -18.71
CA PHE A 110 -16.39 5.28 -19.54
C PHE A 110 -14.97 5.50 -20.09
N TYR A 111 -13.95 5.09 -19.33
CA TYR A 111 -12.55 5.23 -19.71
C TYR A 111 -11.94 3.92 -20.20
N ASP A 112 -12.69 2.80 -20.11
CA ASP A 112 -12.18 1.45 -20.34
C ASP A 112 -10.94 1.12 -19.47
N HIS A 113 -10.91 1.62 -18.24
CA HIS A 113 -9.75 1.52 -17.35
C HIS A 113 -10.08 0.85 -16.02
N PHE A 114 -9.15 0.04 -15.52
CA PHE A 114 -9.14 -0.31 -14.10
C PHE A 114 -8.35 0.74 -13.32
N VAL A 115 -8.93 1.22 -12.23
CA VAL A 115 -8.32 2.24 -11.37
C VAL A 115 -8.17 1.71 -9.96
N VAL A 116 -6.96 1.79 -9.41
CA VAL A 116 -6.70 1.59 -7.98
C VAL A 116 -6.24 2.91 -7.37
N SER A 117 -7.08 3.51 -6.53
CA SER A 117 -6.83 4.81 -5.87
C SER A 117 -6.70 4.64 -4.36
N ILE A 118 -5.89 5.52 -3.76
CA ILE A 118 -5.86 5.74 -2.31
C ILE A 118 -6.55 7.07 -2.05
N GLU A 119 -7.60 7.05 -1.23
CA GLU A 119 -8.52 8.16 -1.03
C GLU A 119 -8.63 8.50 0.46
N PRO A 120 -8.63 9.79 0.86
CA PRO A 120 -8.90 10.15 2.24
C PRO A 120 -10.37 9.84 2.59
N ALA A 121 -10.64 9.31 3.79
CA ALA A 121 -12.02 9.07 4.25
C ALA A 121 -12.80 10.38 4.54
N GLN A 122 -12.12 11.54 4.55
CA GLN A 122 -12.71 12.86 4.73
C GLN A 122 -12.37 13.78 3.58
N LYS A 123 -13.25 14.78 3.36
CA LYS A 123 -12.99 15.88 2.45
C LYS A 123 -11.70 16.59 2.84
N LEU A 124 -10.84 16.79 1.86
CA LEU A 124 -9.59 17.52 2.04
C LEU A 124 -9.85 18.97 2.50
N PRO A 125 -8.94 19.56 3.31
CA PRO A 125 -9.04 20.97 3.69
C PRO A 125 -9.16 21.90 2.47
N PRO A 126 -9.83 23.07 2.60
CA PRO A 126 -9.92 24.04 1.52
C PRO A 126 -8.54 24.38 0.94
N GLY A 127 -8.40 24.31 -0.39
CA GLY A 127 -7.15 24.54 -1.10
C GLY A 127 -6.30 23.28 -1.35
N ILE A 128 -6.58 22.17 -0.66
CA ILE A 128 -5.91 20.88 -0.89
C ILE A 128 -6.78 20.03 -1.82
N ARG A 129 -6.23 19.66 -2.98
CA ARG A 129 -6.96 18.94 -4.04
C ARG A 129 -6.71 17.44 -4.07
N SER A 130 -5.58 16.98 -3.55
CA SER A 130 -5.22 15.56 -3.47
C SER A 130 -4.33 15.28 -2.26
N ILE A 131 -4.20 14.00 -1.89
CA ILE A 131 -3.24 13.52 -0.88
C ILE A 131 -1.83 13.29 -1.44
N GLY A 132 -1.57 13.69 -2.69
CA GLY A 132 -0.26 13.50 -3.33
C GLY A 132 0.04 12.06 -3.78
N VAL A 133 -0.93 11.15 -3.73
CA VAL A 133 -0.81 9.78 -4.25
C VAL A 133 -1.57 9.67 -5.56
N ASN A 134 -0.87 9.43 -6.65
CA ASN A 134 -1.51 9.12 -7.93
C ASN A 134 -2.20 7.75 -7.85
N PRO A 135 -3.35 7.57 -8.52
CA PRO A 135 -3.91 6.24 -8.69
C PRO A 135 -3.04 5.41 -9.64
N LEU A 136 -3.05 4.09 -9.43
CA LEU A 136 -2.71 3.15 -10.49
C LEU A 136 -3.85 3.16 -11.49
N ILE A 137 -3.54 3.39 -12.76
CA ILE A 137 -4.51 3.31 -13.85
C ILE A 137 -4.00 2.27 -14.82
N LEU A 138 -4.85 1.29 -15.14
CA LEU A 138 -4.57 0.20 -16.06
C LEU A 138 -5.49 0.31 -17.27
N GLU A 139 -4.90 0.35 -18.46
CA GLU A 139 -5.57 0.19 -19.75
C GLU A 139 -5.19 -1.21 -20.28
N ASP A 140 -6.16 -2.06 -20.58
CA ASP A 140 -5.92 -3.47 -20.96
C ASP A 140 -5.01 -4.25 -19.97
N TYR A 141 -5.12 -3.92 -18.67
CA TYR A 141 -4.25 -4.43 -17.59
C TYR A 141 -2.78 -3.99 -17.66
N TYR A 142 -2.44 -3.03 -18.51
CA TYR A 142 -1.13 -2.39 -18.57
C TYR A 142 -1.13 -1.04 -17.85
N PRO A 143 -0.13 -0.75 -17.00
CA PRO A 143 -0.10 0.50 -16.24
C PRO A 143 0.21 1.70 -17.14
N ILE A 144 -0.72 2.66 -17.18
CA ILE A 144 -0.54 3.98 -17.80
C ILE A 144 -0.31 5.09 -16.77
N SER A 145 -0.55 4.79 -15.48
CA SER A 145 -0.20 5.62 -14.33
C SER A 145 0.19 4.71 -13.17
N THR A 146 1.27 5.04 -12.46
CA THR A 146 1.70 4.35 -11.23
C THR A 146 1.59 5.27 -10.01
N PRO A 147 1.31 4.73 -8.80
CA PRO A 147 1.25 5.54 -7.60
C PRO A 147 2.55 6.29 -7.33
N TYR A 148 2.43 7.51 -6.80
CA TYR A 148 3.56 8.44 -6.64
C TYR A 148 4.73 7.76 -5.92
N TRP A 149 4.47 6.95 -4.89
CA TRP A 149 5.49 6.32 -4.05
C TRP A 149 6.18 5.07 -4.62
N GLY A 150 5.76 4.54 -5.78
CA GLY A 150 6.37 3.36 -6.42
C GLY A 150 5.55 2.07 -6.33
N MET A 151 6.21 0.91 -6.43
CA MET A 151 5.64 -0.44 -6.53
C MET A 151 6.03 -1.31 -5.33
N VAL A 152 5.12 -2.16 -4.86
CA VAL A 152 5.46 -3.20 -3.87
C VAL A 152 5.97 -4.42 -4.63
N HIS A 153 7.18 -4.88 -4.31
CA HIS A 153 7.68 -6.18 -4.73
C HIS A 153 7.60 -7.14 -3.55
N GLU A 154 6.92 -8.27 -3.74
CA GLU A 154 6.80 -9.28 -2.71
C GLU A 154 7.08 -10.68 -3.22
N ASP A 155 8.01 -11.38 -2.54
CA ASP A 155 8.14 -12.81 -2.67
C ASP A 155 7.29 -13.49 -1.59
N TRP A 156 6.26 -14.20 -2.04
CA TRP A 156 5.28 -14.85 -1.16
C TRP A 156 5.85 -16.07 -0.43
N GLU A 157 6.88 -16.72 -0.96
CA GLU A 157 7.50 -17.89 -0.34
C GLU A 157 8.46 -17.47 0.78
N ASN A 158 9.08 -16.29 0.66
CA ASN A 158 10.13 -15.81 1.56
C ASN A 158 9.70 -14.67 2.52
N ASP A 159 8.39 -14.38 2.64
CA ASP A 159 7.79 -13.26 3.41
C ASP A 159 8.47 -11.88 3.17
N LEU A 160 8.97 -11.69 1.96
CA LEU A 160 9.89 -10.63 1.60
C LEU A 160 9.10 -9.39 1.16
N LYS A 161 9.03 -8.35 2.01
CA LYS A 161 8.18 -7.15 1.81
C LYS A 161 9.00 -5.93 1.38
N ILE A 162 9.21 -5.75 0.07
CA ILE A 162 9.98 -4.61 -0.46
C ILE A 162 9.04 -3.57 -1.07
N LEU A 163 9.07 -2.33 -0.60
CA LEU A 163 8.48 -1.18 -1.28
C LEU A 163 9.57 -0.53 -2.15
N VAL A 164 9.47 -0.73 -3.46
CA VAL A 164 10.33 -0.11 -4.47
C VAL A 164 9.76 1.27 -4.78
N MET A 165 10.46 2.31 -4.36
CA MET A 165 10.04 3.69 -4.48
C MET A 165 10.76 4.38 -5.63
N ARG A 166 10.13 5.38 -6.25
CA ARG A 166 10.85 6.26 -7.17
C ARG A 166 12.07 6.84 -6.47
N ASP A 167 13.22 6.86 -7.14
CA ASP A 167 14.50 7.25 -6.53
C ASP A 167 14.44 8.62 -5.83
N GLU A 168 13.71 9.58 -6.42
CA GLU A 168 13.52 10.91 -5.85
C GLU A 168 12.77 10.89 -4.51
N ILE A 169 11.78 10.01 -4.37
CA ILE A 169 10.99 9.85 -3.14
C ILE A 169 11.75 9.04 -2.11
N PHE A 170 12.45 7.99 -2.54
CA PHE A 170 13.33 7.24 -1.66
C PHE A 170 14.39 8.16 -1.06
N GLY A 171 15.06 8.98 -1.88
CA GLY A 171 16.05 9.94 -1.42
C GLY A 171 15.47 11.01 -0.49
N ASP A 172 14.21 11.40 -0.67
CA ASP A 172 13.54 12.31 0.26
C ASP A 172 13.17 11.62 1.59
N LEU A 173 12.71 10.37 1.56
CA LEU A 173 12.44 9.57 2.76
C LEU A 173 13.72 9.38 3.58
N GLU A 174 14.81 8.98 2.92
CA GLU A 174 16.13 8.80 3.55
C GLU A 174 16.67 10.10 4.16
N ARG A 175 16.51 11.25 3.49
CA ARG A 175 17.04 12.53 3.97
C ARG A 175 16.16 13.19 5.03
N ASN A 176 14.84 13.08 4.92
CA ASN A 176 13.91 13.97 5.63
C ASN A 176 12.92 13.24 6.54
N GLU A 177 12.68 11.94 6.34
CA GLU A 177 11.63 11.19 7.04
C GLU A 177 12.16 9.83 7.53
N TYR A 178 12.83 9.82 8.68
CA TYR A 178 13.33 8.60 9.37
C TYR A 178 12.21 7.70 9.94
N ARG A 179 11.00 7.76 9.41
CA ARG A 179 9.82 7.06 9.91
C ARG A 179 9.23 6.20 8.82
N CYS A 180 9.00 4.94 9.16
CA CYS A 180 8.41 3.95 8.31
C CYS A 180 7.07 4.46 7.75
N PRO A 181 6.91 4.59 6.42
CA PRO A 181 5.65 5.01 5.85
C PRO A 181 4.50 4.04 6.15
N VAL A 182 4.83 2.78 6.49
CA VAL A 182 3.86 1.73 6.82
C VAL A 182 3.31 1.84 8.24
N CYS A 183 4.17 1.93 9.24
CA CYS A 183 3.78 1.86 10.66
C CYS A 183 4.32 2.98 11.54
N PHE A 184 5.02 3.97 10.98
CA PHE A 184 5.60 5.14 11.66
C PHE A 184 6.64 4.81 12.74
N SER A 185 7.10 3.56 12.80
CA SER A 185 8.28 3.18 13.56
C SER A 185 9.53 3.78 12.93
N GLU A 186 10.63 3.81 13.66
CA GLU A 186 11.91 4.23 13.11
C GLU A 186 12.36 3.28 12.01
N LEU A 187 12.99 3.85 10.99
CA LEU A 187 13.69 3.12 9.94
C LEU A 187 15.16 3.04 10.31
N SER A 188 15.76 1.86 10.13
CA SER A 188 17.21 1.74 10.06
C SER A 188 17.66 2.02 8.64
N VAL A 189 18.76 2.77 8.52
CA VAL A 189 19.47 2.93 7.25
C VAL A 189 20.43 1.76 7.14
N GLU A 190 20.26 0.95 6.11
CA GLU A 190 21.17 -0.12 5.73
C GLU A 190 21.90 0.29 4.44
N ASP A 191 22.79 -0.56 3.92
CA ASP A 191 23.58 -0.26 2.73
C ASP A 191 22.74 -0.12 1.44
N GLY A 192 22.12 1.05 1.29
CA GLY A 192 21.27 1.54 0.20
C GLY A 192 19.82 1.01 0.21
N TYR A 193 19.27 0.76 1.40
CA TYR A 193 17.84 0.58 1.63
C TYR A 193 17.47 0.98 3.06
N LEU A 194 16.19 1.22 3.33
CA LEU A 194 15.68 1.46 4.67
C LEU A 194 14.92 0.22 5.16
N LYS A 195 15.10 -0.19 6.42
CA LYS A 195 14.39 -1.34 7.00
C LYS A 195 13.55 -0.92 8.20
N CYS A 196 12.31 -1.40 8.25
CA CYS A 196 11.47 -1.24 9.43
C CYS A 196 11.46 -2.52 10.26
N HIS A 197 12.10 -2.50 11.42
CA HIS A 197 12.11 -3.64 12.35
C HIS A 197 10.75 -3.94 12.99
N THR A 198 9.78 -3.02 12.93
CA THR A 198 8.44 -3.25 13.50
C THR A 198 7.49 -3.97 12.56
N CYS A 199 7.50 -3.66 11.26
CA CYS A 199 6.58 -4.26 10.28
C CYS A 199 7.26 -5.12 9.22
N GLY A 200 8.60 -5.20 9.22
CA GLY A 200 9.38 -6.02 8.30
C GLY A 200 9.55 -5.44 6.91
N PHE A 201 8.94 -4.29 6.60
CA PHE A 201 9.09 -3.66 5.28
C PHE A 201 10.51 -3.15 5.05
N VAL A 202 11.00 -3.40 3.84
CA VAL A 202 12.20 -2.83 3.25
C VAL A 202 11.78 -1.78 2.23
N TYR A 203 12.48 -0.65 2.18
CA TYR A 203 12.24 0.43 1.24
C TYR A 203 13.51 0.66 0.43
N THR A 204 13.40 0.76 -0.88
CA THR A 204 14.54 1.01 -1.77
C THR A 204 14.13 1.85 -2.96
N GLY A 205 15.09 2.52 -3.60
CA GLY A 205 14.88 3.20 -4.88
C GLY A 205 14.75 2.21 -6.05
N GLU A 206 14.10 2.62 -7.12
CA GLU A 206 14.02 1.87 -8.39
C GLU A 206 15.42 1.50 -8.90
N SER A 207 16.39 2.41 -8.82
CA SER A 207 17.77 2.18 -9.28
C SER A 207 18.53 1.15 -8.46
N ASP A 208 18.13 0.93 -7.20
CA ASP A 208 18.79 0.02 -6.27
C ASP A 208 18.06 -1.32 -6.10
N PHE A 209 16.89 -1.48 -6.74
CA PHE A 209 16.00 -2.61 -6.48
C PHE A 209 16.67 -3.97 -6.67
N ASP A 210 17.32 -4.23 -7.81
CA ASP A 210 17.96 -5.52 -8.09
C ASP A 210 19.05 -5.86 -7.07
N ARG A 211 19.84 -4.84 -6.68
CA ARG A 211 20.89 -4.98 -5.67
C ARG A 211 20.29 -5.32 -4.31
N VAL A 212 19.24 -4.61 -3.91
CA VAL A 212 18.56 -4.84 -2.62
C VAL A 212 17.85 -6.18 -2.60
N LEU A 213 17.17 -6.55 -3.68
CA LEU A 213 16.52 -7.86 -3.81
C LEU A 213 17.53 -8.98 -3.60
N SER A 214 18.71 -8.91 -4.25
CA SER A 214 19.77 -9.90 -4.06
C SER A 214 20.29 -9.98 -2.61
N LYS A 215 20.41 -8.85 -1.91
CA LYS A 215 20.89 -8.82 -0.53
C LYS A 215 19.87 -9.36 0.47
N VAL A 216 18.61 -8.94 0.33
CA VAL A 216 17.55 -9.34 1.27
C VAL A 216 17.15 -10.79 1.05
N SER A 217 17.21 -11.29 -0.19
CA SER A 217 17.00 -12.71 -0.48
C SER A 217 18.14 -13.61 0.01
N VAL A 218 19.41 -13.17 -0.04
CA VAL A 218 20.56 -13.95 0.47
C VAL A 218 20.61 -13.95 2.00
N GLY A 219 20.29 -12.84 2.66
CA GLY A 219 20.28 -12.75 4.14
C GLY A 219 19.27 -13.67 4.83
N ALA A 220 18.22 -14.10 4.14
CA ALA A 220 17.25 -15.08 4.66
C ALA A 220 17.85 -16.51 4.81
N TRP A 221 18.94 -16.83 4.09
CA TRP A 221 19.62 -18.13 4.17
C TRP A 221 20.74 -18.17 5.21
N GLU A 222 21.24 -17.02 5.67
CA GLU A 222 22.33 -16.96 6.66
C GLU A 222 21.82 -17.03 8.11
N GLU A 223 20.54 -16.70 8.38
CA GLU A 223 19.96 -16.85 9.72
C GLU A 223 19.60 -18.31 10.10
N GLU A 224 19.64 -19.27 9.16
CA GLU A 224 19.45 -20.71 9.44
C GLU A 224 20.74 -21.49 9.76
N ILE A 225 21.92 -20.84 9.74
CA ILE A 225 23.19 -21.48 10.12
C ILE A 225 23.76 -20.79 11.36
N ILE A 226 23.14 -21.05 12.51
CA ILE A 226 23.81 -20.92 13.80
C ILE A 226 23.76 -22.31 14.47
N PHE A 227 24.96 -22.84 14.73
CA PHE A 227 25.25 -24.16 15.32
C PHE A 227 24.50 -24.45 16.62
#